data_AF-A0A2T2UQJ8-F1
#
_entry.id   AF-A0A2T2UQJ8-F1
#
_cell.length_a   1.000
_cell.length_b   1.000
_cell.length_c   1.000
_cell.angle_alpha   90.00
_cell.angle_beta   90.00
_cell.angle_gamma   90.00
#
_symmetry.space_group_name_H-M   'P 1'
#
loop_
_entity.id
_entity.type
_entity.pdbx_description
1 polymer ?
#
loop_
_entity_poly.entity_id
_entity_poly.type
_entity_poly.pdbx_seq_one_letter_code
_entity_poly.pdbx_strand_id
1 'polypeptide(L)'
;MTAPAVRVIALFLLAGALMACDSGGSMNDSDDQTSDDQTNTSPAFALEVRFLDDFTSDQKSNIRNALVPWNQAITEDLESVSVSQIPPDCELDKADVDDVLLVIRKADLDGSGGRLAQAKPCVGRTDAEGNVKTAALSLIEIDKADLGNTALEEIVTHEIGHALGIGVSEFQGWGENVSGLNTPNPSHSGANTTSAFDNLEDEAYLSSGVPVANTGGQGTAGAHWREVNLKTELMTGFIDNSKNSPLSRVSLAALADIGYSVDLSTADSYSLPMPQETTLLAEADATLSRPASSGKNFGAPDDGSLGETLVAGNNANGRWSSDSDTEKFSGLVRFDVPSSLPSGVTIKNATLRLVVNDRVTDDLNHSIQISPVTGNWTEDNVTWGNKPSSGSTVDSYDYETCDQCKRDLTDLTTDWLTGMEANHGVVVKAKDPSYSSMTNAFSVGYYSRHMNNSSASQRPIITVTAESGSSSLTEKSKSPGEKIPLGDDIRDGMIYGVDAHGTVVSKKRLQ
;
A
#
# COMPACT_ATOMS: atom_id res chain seq x y z
N MET A 1 -4.45 23.48 -18.25
CA MET A 1 -4.56 23.73 -16.81
C MET A 1 -5.60 22.76 -16.29
N THR A 2 -5.17 21.57 -15.86
CA THR A 2 -6.05 20.58 -15.24
C THR A 2 -6.37 21.07 -13.83
N ALA A 3 -7.63 21.00 -13.41
CA ALA A 3 -7.99 21.27 -12.02
C ALA A 3 -7.16 20.34 -11.11
N PRO A 4 -6.68 20.80 -9.95
CA PRO A 4 -6.00 19.90 -9.03
C PRO A 4 -6.99 18.82 -8.59
N ALA A 5 -6.56 17.56 -8.59
CA ALA A 5 -7.31 16.47 -7.97
C ALA A 5 -7.66 16.87 -6.53
N VAL A 6 -8.93 16.76 -6.18
CA VAL A 6 -9.40 17.06 -4.83
C VAL A 6 -9.17 15.80 -3.99
N ARG A 7 -8.67 15.96 -2.76
CA ARG A 7 -8.68 14.83 -1.80
C ARG A 7 -10.13 14.43 -1.64
N VAL A 8 -10.39 13.14 -1.72
CA VAL A 8 -11.76 12.74 -1.98
C VAL A 8 -12.31 11.93 -0.85
N ILE A 9 -11.70 10.83 -0.45
CA ILE A 9 -12.39 9.92 0.46
C ILE A 9 -11.41 9.43 1.51
N ALA A 10 -11.83 9.56 2.76
CA ALA A 10 -11.13 8.97 3.88
C ALA A 10 -11.99 7.84 4.38
N LEU A 11 -11.47 6.61 4.34
CA LEU A 11 -12.05 5.52 5.10
C LEU A 11 -12.11 5.96 6.56
N PHE A 12 -13.27 5.76 7.19
CA PHE A 12 -13.45 6.05 8.60
C PHE A 12 -12.45 5.19 9.38
N LEU A 13 -11.52 5.82 10.09
CA LEU A 13 -10.74 5.09 11.08
C LEU A 13 -11.70 4.61 12.16
N LEU A 14 -11.91 3.30 12.26
CA LEU A 14 -12.88 2.68 13.17
C LEU A 14 -12.78 3.29 14.58
N ALA A 15 -13.60 4.30 14.87
CA ALA A 15 -13.90 4.72 16.22
C ALA A 15 -15.02 3.78 16.72
N GLY A 16 -14.63 2.54 17.01
CA GLY A 16 -15.55 1.47 17.43
C GLY A 16 -15.34 0.20 16.59
N ALA A 17 -15.29 -0.95 17.25
CA ALA A 17 -15.05 -2.24 16.59
C ALA A 17 -16.23 -2.65 15.70
N LEU A 18 -15.92 -3.22 14.53
CA LEU A 18 -16.88 -3.95 13.71
C LEU A 18 -17.52 -5.04 14.55
N MET A 19 -18.85 -5.02 14.66
CA MET A 19 -19.59 -6.00 15.45
C MET A 19 -19.92 -7.23 14.61
N ALA A 20 -19.91 -8.40 15.23
CA ALA A 20 -20.36 -9.64 14.58
C ALA A 20 -21.87 -9.83 14.81
N CYS A 21 -22.57 -10.37 13.81
CA CYS A 21 -23.91 -10.91 13.97
C CYS A 21 -23.90 -12.45 13.94
N ASP A 22 -24.94 -13.05 14.55
CA ASP A 22 -25.16 -14.50 14.56
C ASP A 22 -26.04 -14.89 13.36
N SER A 23 -25.80 -16.06 12.78
CA SER A 23 -26.66 -16.59 11.72
C SER A 23 -28.02 -16.92 12.33
N GLY A 24 -29.09 -16.40 11.75
CA GLY A 24 -30.45 -16.64 12.23
C GLY A 24 -30.73 -18.13 12.21
N GLY A 25 -30.79 -18.78 13.38
CA GLY A 25 -31.11 -20.20 13.46
C GLY A 25 -32.40 -20.51 12.70
N SER A 26 -32.32 -21.49 11.78
CA SER A 26 -33.44 -22.03 10.99
C SER A 26 -34.75 -21.97 11.78
N MET A 27 -35.63 -21.03 11.40
CA MET A 27 -36.98 -21.03 11.91
C MET A 27 -37.69 -22.23 11.29
N ASN A 28 -38.09 -23.17 12.14
CA ASN A 28 -39.04 -24.22 11.79
C ASN A 28 -40.31 -23.57 11.24
N ASP A 29 -40.51 -23.74 9.94
CA ASP A 29 -41.75 -23.42 9.27
C ASP A 29 -42.83 -24.41 9.75
N SER A 30 -43.81 -23.90 10.47
CA SER A 30 -45.00 -24.66 10.84
C SER A 30 -46.25 -23.87 10.48
N ASP A 31 -46.76 -24.20 9.30
CA ASP A 31 -48.14 -24.14 8.79
C ASP A 31 -48.97 -22.87 9.05
N ASP A 32 -49.24 -22.12 7.97
CA ASP A 32 -50.62 -21.89 7.54
C ASP A 32 -50.72 -21.71 6.01
N GLN A 33 -51.62 -22.47 5.40
CA GLN A 33 -51.82 -22.55 3.96
C GLN A 33 -52.70 -21.41 3.44
N THR A 34 -52.22 -20.65 2.47
CA THR A 34 -53.02 -20.27 1.29
C THR A 34 -52.14 -20.17 0.05
N SER A 35 -52.55 -20.89 -0.99
CA SER A 35 -51.93 -20.97 -2.31
C SER A 35 -51.82 -19.62 -3.01
N ASP A 36 -50.61 -19.25 -3.43
CA ASP A 36 -50.40 -18.59 -4.70
C ASP A 36 -49.08 -19.05 -5.31
N ASP A 37 -49.08 -19.14 -6.64
CA ASP A 37 -48.04 -19.65 -7.53
C ASP A 37 -46.73 -18.85 -7.38
N GLN A 38 -45.86 -19.27 -6.45
CA GLN A 38 -44.50 -18.73 -6.29
C GLN A 38 -43.53 -19.66 -7.02
N THR A 39 -43.07 -19.23 -8.19
CA THR A 39 -41.79 -19.69 -8.72
C THR A 39 -40.73 -19.37 -7.67
N ASN A 40 -40.25 -20.38 -6.93
CA ASN A 40 -39.12 -20.28 -6.00
C ASN A 40 -37.85 -19.92 -6.77
N THR A 41 -37.69 -18.65 -7.13
CA THR A 41 -36.40 -18.03 -7.33
C THR A 41 -35.92 -17.60 -5.96
N SER A 42 -34.76 -18.09 -5.52
CA SER A 42 -34.03 -17.50 -4.38
C SER A 42 -34.03 -15.97 -4.54
N PRO A 43 -34.15 -15.17 -3.46
CA PRO A 43 -34.00 -13.73 -3.59
C PRO A 43 -32.65 -13.41 -4.24
N ALA A 44 -32.57 -12.28 -4.94
CA ALA A 44 -31.32 -11.79 -5.52
C ALA A 44 -30.75 -10.72 -4.59
N PHE A 45 -29.42 -10.62 -4.54
CA PHE A 45 -28.72 -9.63 -3.73
C PHE A 45 -29.31 -8.22 -3.87
N ALA A 46 -29.50 -7.54 -2.74
CA ALA A 46 -30.04 -6.19 -2.67
C ALA A 46 -29.38 -5.33 -1.59
N LEU A 47 -28.78 -4.22 -2.02
CA LEU A 47 -28.46 -3.09 -1.15
C LEU A 47 -29.76 -2.35 -0.76
N GLU A 48 -30.05 -2.28 0.54
CA GLU A 48 -31.09 -1.41 1.09
C GLU A 48 -30.48 -0.09 1.59
N VAL A 49 -31.22 1.02 1.47
CA VAL A 49 -30.80 2.33 1.98
C VAL A 49 -31.79 2.90 2.97
N ARG A 50 -31.27 3.35 4.12
CA ARG A 50 -31.99 4.16 5.11
C ARG A 50 -31.34 5.52 5.28
N PHE A 51 -32.11 6.59 5.11
CA PHE A 51 -31.67 7.96 5.35
C PHE A 51 -32.00 8.39 6.78
N LEU A 52 -31.00 8.85 7.54
CA LEU A 52 -31.20 9.40 8.89
C LEU A 52 -31.53 10.89 8.90
N ASP A 53 -31.18 11.59 7.82
CA ASP A 53 -31.42 13.02 7.65
C ASP A 53 -32.35 13.31 6.45
N ASP A 54 -32.87 14.54 6.41
CA ASP A 54 -33.63 15.03 5.27
C ASP A 54 -32.72 15.37 4.09
N PHE A 55 -32.69 14.50 3.08
CA PHE A 55 -32.08 14.76 1.77
C PHE A 55 -33.12 15.27 0.75
N THR A 56 -32.70 16.10 -0.21
CA THR A 56 -33.57 16.52 -1.32
C THR A 56 -33.90 15.33 -2.23
N SER A 57 -34.96 15.46 -3.05
CA SER A 57 -35.33 14.40 -4.00
C SER A 57 -34.19 14.04 -4.95
N ASP A 58 -33.45 15.03 -5.45
CA ASP A 58 -32.32 14.83 -6.37
C ASP A 58 -31.15 14.12 -5.67
N GLN A 59 -30.83 14.51 -4.43
CA GLN A 59 -29.80 13.84 -3.63
C GLN A 59 -30.16 12.37 -3.37
N LYS A 60 -31.41 12.09 -2.99
CA LYS A 60 -31.90 10.71 -2.81
C LYS A 60 -31.87 9.92 -4.11
N SER A 61 -32.08 10.56 -5.26
CA SER A 61 -31.98 9.92 -6.57
C SER A 61 -30.54 9.53 -6.88
N ASN A 62 -29.59 10.46 -6.76
CA ASN A 62 -28.17 10.21 -7.01
C ASN A 62 -27.63 9.09 -6.08
N ILE A 63 -28.01 9.13 -4.81
CA ILE A 63 -27.62 8.10 -3.84
C ILE A 63 -28.19 6.73 -4.23
N ARG A 64 -29.46 6.64 -4.68
CA ARG A 64 -30.02 5.35 -5.13
C ARG A 64 -29.40 4.85 -6.42
N ASN A 65 -29.02 5.75 -7.33
CA ASN A 65 -28.32 5.36 -8.55
C ASN A 65 -26.94 4.75 -8.24
N ALA A 66 -26.26 5.26 -7.21
CA ALA A 66 -24.96 4.74 -6.77
C ALA A 66 -25.00 3.27 -6.32
N LEU A 67 -26.17 2.73 -5.95
CA LEU A 67 -26.34 1.31 -5.58
C LEU A 67 -26.36 0.38 -6.78
N VAL A 68 -26.80 0.88 -7.94
CA VAL A 68 -27.08 0.08 -9.14
C VAL A 68 -25.88 -0.77 -9.59
N PRO A 69 -24.66 -0.23 -9.75
CA PRO A 69 -23.53 -1.03 -10.23
C PRO A 69 -23.18 -2.18 -9.26
N TRP A 70 -23.28 -1.96 -7.95
CA TRP A 70 -23.01 -2.99 -6.95
C TRP A 70 -24.09 -4.07 -6.92
N ASN A 71 -25.37 -3.70 -6.98
CA ASN A 71 -26.49 -4.65 -7.07
C ASN A 71 -26.48 -5.48 -8.36
N GLN A 72 -25.90 -4.95 -9.45
CA GLN A 72 -25.74 -5.69 -10.69
C GLN A 72 -24.56 -6.66 -10.64
N ALA A 73 -23.48 -6.29 -9.95
CA ALA A 73 -22.27 -7.08 -9.88
C ALA A 73 -22.35 -8.24 -8.89
N ILE A 74 -23.02 -8.08 -7.75
CA ILE A 74 -23.17 -9.14 -6.74
C ILE A 74 -24.39 -9.98 -7.10
N THR A 75 -24.19 -11.30 -7.24
CA THR A 75 -25.15 -12.19 -7.90
C THR A 75 -25.87 -13.15 -6.96
N GLU A 76 -25.28 -13.46 -5.80
CA GLU A 76 -25.88 -14.37 -4.83
C GLU A 76 -26.42 -13.60 -3.63
N ASP A 77 -27.59 -14.06 -3.19
CA ASP A 77 -28.25 -13.71 -1.93
C ASP A 77 -27.34 -14.00 -0.74
N LEU A 78 -27.25 -13.07 0.21
CA LEU A 78 -26.59 -13.30 1.49
C LEU A 78 -27.60 -13.69 2.54
N GLU A 79 -27.21 -14.59 3.43
CA GLU A 79 -28.06 -15.05 4.55
C GLU A 79 -28.59 -13.86 5.38
N SER A 80 -29.89 -13.85 5.65
CA SER A 80 -30.49 -12.86 6.55
C SER A 80 -29.99 -13.05 7.98
N VAL A 81 -29.66 -11.96 8.66
CA VAL A 81 -29.06 -11.98 10.01
C VAL A 81 -29.81 -11.11 10.99
N SER A 82 -30.01 -11.61 12.21
CA SER A 82 -30.56 -10.82 13.30
C SER A 82 -29.44 -10.01 13.97
N VAL A 83 -29.64 -8.70 14.07
CA VAL A 83 -28.62 -7.80 14.63
C VAL A 83 -29.04 -7.36 16.03
N SER A 84 -28.41 -7.94 17.05
CA SER A 84 -28.74 -7.69 18.46
C SER A 84 -27.86 -6.63 19.14
N GLN A 85 -26.68 -6.35 18.59
CA GLN A 85 -25.74 -5.36 19.07
C GLN A 85 -25.33 -4.46 17.92
N ILE A 86 -25.47 -3.14 18.12
CA ILE A 86 -25.24 -2.15 17.07
C ILE A 86 -24.46 -1.00 17.67
N PRO A 87 -23.39 -0.53 16.99
CA PRO A 87 -22.71 0.70 17.37
C PRO A 87 -23.73 1.87 17.45
N PRO A 88 -23.68 2.75 18.47
CA PRO A 88 -24.69 3.80 18.66
C PRO A 88 -24.88 4.76 17.48
N ASP A 89 -23.87 4.86 16.62
CA ASP A 89 -23.86 5.70 15.44
C ASP A 89 -24.42 5.02 14.18
N CYS A 90 -24.60 3.71 14.22
CA CYS A 90 -25.26 2.94 13.18
C CYS A 90 -26.69 2.67 13.65
N GLU A 91 -27.66 3.36 13.05
CA GLU A 91 -29.06 3.17 13.43
C GLU A 91 -29.71 2.03 12.64
N LEU A 92 -30.36 1.10 13.34
CA LEU A 92 -31.20 0.06 12.75
C LEU A 92 -32.63 0.19 13.27
N ASP A 93 -33.60 0.03 12.38
CA ASP A 93 -35.05 0.13 12.66
C ASP A 93 -35.78 -1.19 12.39
N LYS A 94 -35.04 -2.25 12.10
CA LYS A 94 -35.54 -3.58 11.78
C LYS A 94 -34.88 -4.63 12.67
N ALA A 95 -35.54 -5.77 12.82
CA ALA A 95 -35.03 -6.89 13.62
C ALA A 95 -33.94 -7.68 12.87
N ASP A 96 -34.14 -7.85 11.57
CA ASP A 96 -33.29 -8.65 10.69
C ASP A 96 -32.83 -7.80 9.50
N VAL A 97 -31.61 -8.10 9.04
CA VAL A 97 -31.01 -7.50 7.85
C VAL A 97 -30.81 -8.60 6.82
N ASP A 98 -31.46 -8.43 5.68
CA ASP A 98 -31.23 -9.22 4.48
C ASP A 98 -30.17 -8.50 3.63
N ASP A 99 -29.25 -9.26 3.01
CA ASP A 99 -28.12 -8.69 2.26
C ASP A 99 -27.35 -7.58 2.99
N VAL A 100 -27.44 -6.31 2.57
CA VAL A 100 -26.71 -5.23 3.20
C VAL A 100 -27.61 -4.01 3.36
N LEU A 101 -27.70 -3.51 4.60
CA LEU A 101 -28.33 -2.22 4.90
C LEU A 101 -27.28 -1.12 4.96
N LEU A 102 -27.48 -0.09 4.14
CA LEU A 102 -26.70 1.15 4.14
C LEU A 102 -27.46 2.24 4.88
N VAL A 103 -26.90 2.69 5.99
CA VAL A 103 -27.39 3.83 6.75
C VAL A 103 -26.66 5.08 6.28
N ILE A 104 -27.41 6.08 5.82
CA ILE A 104 -26.85 7.29 5.20
C ILE A 104 -27.23 8.52 6.01
N ARG A 105 -26.23 9.30 6.40
CA ARG A 105 -26.42 10.56 7.13
C ARG A 105 -25.51 11.68 6.64
N LYS A 106 -25.83 12.89 7.06
CA LYS A 106 -25.07 14.09 6.84
C LYS A 106 -24.14 14.33 8.01
N ALA A 107 -22.89 14.66 7.75
CA ALA A 107 -21.92 15.01 8.79
C ALA A 107 -21.22 16.34 8.46
N ASP A 108 -20.66 16.97 9.49
CA ASP A 108 -19.71 18.08 9.31
C ASP A 108 -18.32 17.45 9.37
N LEU A 109 -17.67 17.22 8.22
CA LEU A 109 -16.39 16.50 8.16
C LEU A 109 -15.23 17.48 8.19
N ASP A 110 -15.03 18.23 7.11
CA ASP A 110 -13.99 19.27 7.02
C ASP A 110 -14.38 20.51 6.21
N GLY A 111 -15.61 20.57 5.70
CA GLY A 111 -16.12 21.70 4.95
C GLY A 111 -16.20 21.38 3.46
N SER A 112 -16.18 22.40 2.59
CA SER A 112 -16.28 22.14 1.16
C SER A 112 -14.95 21.67 0.58
N GLY A 113 -14.97 20.49 -0.01
CA GLY A 113 -13.78 19.81 -0.51
C GLY A 113 -12.88 19.30 0.62
N GLY A 114 -12.00 18.34 0.31
CA GLY A 114 -11.13 17.72 1.31
C GLY A 114 -11.57 16.31 1.65
N ARG A 115 -12.59 16.14 2.49
CA ARG A 115 -13.24 14.84 2.76
C ARG A 115 -14.71 14.94 2.35
N LEU A 116 -15.01 14.45 1.16
CA LEU A 116 -16.35 14.60 0.56
C LEU A 116 -17.38 13.68 1.22
N ALA A 117 -16.94 12.47 1.55
CA ALA A 117 -17.69 11.46 2.26
C ALA A 117 -16.75 10.49 2.98
N GLN A 118 -17.33 9.60 3.77
CA GLN A 118 -16.65 8.48 4.39
C GLN A 118 -17.64 7.36 4.71
N ALA A 119 -17.18 6.12 4.64
CA ALA A 119 -17.96 4.95 5.03
C ALA A 119 -17.24 4.05 6.02
N LYS A 120 -18.03 3.24 6.72
CA LYS A 120 -17.55 2.11 7.50
C LYS A 120 -18.59 1.00 7.61
N PRO A 121 -18.15 -0.26 7.63
CA PRO A 121 -18.96 -1.36 8.13
C PRO A 121 -19.22 -1.19 9.64
N CYS A 122 -20.45 -1.45 10.06
CA CYS A 122 -20.88 -1.42 11.45
C CYS A 122 -21.04 -2.83 12.02
N VAL A 123 -21.64 -3.71 11.20
CA VAL A 123 -21.92 -5.10 11.55
C VAL A 123 -21.55 -5.98 10.36
N GLY A 124 -20.84 -7.07 10.60
CA GLY A 124 -20.46 -8.05 9.59
C GLY A 124 -20.96 -9.46 9.92
N ARG A 125 -21.28 -10.22 8.87
CA ARG A 125 -21.53 -11.66 8.94
C ARG A 125 -20.22 -12.38 9.22
N THR A 126 -20.23 -13.30 10.17
CA THR A 126 -19.04 -14.04 10.57
C THR A 126 -19.11 -15.52 10.20
N ASP A 127 -17.96 -16.14 9.99
CA ASP A 127 -17.87 -17.60 9.95
C ASP A 127 -17.92 -18.22 11.36
N ALA A 128 -17.85 -19.55 11.42
CA ALA A 128 -17.88 -20.28 12.68
C ALA A 128 -16.70 -19.94 13.61
N GLU A 129 -15.61 -19.45 13.05
CA GLU A 129 -14.40 -19.01 13.75
C GLU A 129 -14.47 -17.54 14.20
N GLY A 130 -15.51 -16.80 13.79
CA GLY A 130 -15.73 -15.40 14.14
C GLY A 130 -15.04 -14.40 13.20
N ASN A 131 -14.51 -14.84 12.06
CA ASN A 131 -13.92 -13.94 11.06
C ASN A 131 -15.03 -13.28 10.25
N VAL A 132 -14.91 -11.98 10.01
CA VAL A 132 -15.92 -11.24 9.24
C VAL A 132 -15.74 -11.51 7.75
N LYS A 133 -16.81 -11.98 7.09
CA LYS A 133 -16.82 -12.31 5.66
C LYS A 133 -17.47 -11.23 4.82
N THR A 134 -18.67 -10.79 5.16
CA THR A 134 -19.44 -9.81 4.37
C THR A 134 -20.15 -8.82 5.29
N ALA A 135 -20.39 -7.60 4.81
CA ALA A 135 -21.06 -6.58 5.60
C ALA A 135 -22.54 -6.95 5.73
N ALA A 136 -23.15 -6.64 6.88
CA ALA A 136 -24.60 -6.70 7.06
C ALA A 136 -25.16 -5.29 7.21
N LEU A 137 -24.52 -4.45 8.01
CA LEU A 137 -24.92 -3.06 8.24
C LEU A 137 -23.70 -2.15 8.09
N SER A 138 -23.84 -1.08 7.31
CA SER A 138 -22.77 -0.10 7.09
C SER A 138 -23.30 1.32 7.17
N LEU A 139 -22.44 2.24 7.61
CA LEU A 139 -22.71 3.68 7.71
C LEU A 139 -21.96 4.42 6.62
N ILE A 140 -22.65 5.31 5.92
CA ILE A 140 -22.08 6.29 4.99
C ILE A 140 -22.42 7.69 5.50
N GLU A 141 -21.40 8.52 5.67
CA GLU A 141 -21.52 9.93 6.01
C GLU A 141 -21.08 10.80 4.83
N ILE A 142 -21.90 11.77 4.47
CA ILE A 142 -21.59 12.73 3.41
C ILE A 142 -21.38 14.11 4.06
N ASP A 143 -20.31 14.83 3.68
CA ASP A 143 -20.11 16.19 4.18
C ASP A 143 -21.26 17.08 3.69
N LYS A 144 -21.92 17.75 4.63
CA LYS A 144 -23.01 18.70 4.35
C LYS A 144 -22.60 19.76 3.33
N ALA A 145 -21.35 20.20 3.34
CA ALA A 145 -20.84 21.21 2.44
C ALA A 145 -20.71 20.72 0.98
N ASP A 146 -20.63 19.40 0.76
CA ASP A 146 -20.38 18.78 -0.54
C ASP A 146 -21.60 18.06 -1.14
N LEU A 147 -22.76 18.14 -0.48
CA LEU A 147 -24.04 17.62 -0.98
C LEU A 147 -24.53 18.25 -2.29
N GLY A 148 -23.93 19.37 -2.71
CA GLY A 148 -24.18 20.03 -3.99
C GLY A 148 -23.17 19.66 -5.08
N ASN A 149 -22.22 18.77 -4.81
CA ASN A 149 -21.21 18.34 -5.77
C ASN A 149 -21.88 17.58 -6.93
N THR A 150 -21.50 17.93 -8.16
CA THR A 150 -22.03 17.28 -9.37
C THR A 150 -21.63 15.81 -9.48
N ALA A 151 -20.58 15.39 -8.76
CA ALA A 151 -20.11 14.01 -8.68
C ALA A 151 -20.69 13.24 -7.48
N LEU A 152 -21.78 13.71 -6.84
CA LEU A 152 -22.36 13.05 -5.66
C LEU A 152 -22.66 11.56 -5.87
N GLU A 153 -23.15 11.17 -7.04
CA GLU A 153 -23.40 9.76 -7.38
C GLU A 153 -22.10 8.94 -7.37
N GLU A 154 -21.03 9.45 -7.97
CA GLU A 154 -19.71 8.80 -8.01
C GLU A 154 -19.08 8.68 -6.61
N ILE A 155 -19.14 9.76 -5.83
CA ILE A 155 -18.68 9.80 -4.44
C ILE A 155 -19.37 8.69 -3.63
N VAL A 156 -20.70 8.60 -3.72
CA VAL A 156 -21.44 7.59 -2.95
C VAL A 156 -21.20 6.18 -3.51
N THR A 157 -21.00 6.03 -4.81
CA THR A 157 -20.66 4.72 -5.42
C THR A 157 -19.35 4.19 -4.86
N HIS A 158 -18.35 5.06 -4.68
CA HIS A 158 -17.10 4.72 -4.01
C HIS A 158 -17.31 4.30 -2.55
N GLU A 159 -18.05 5.10 -1.78
CA GLU A 159 -18.30 4.79 -0.36
C GLU A 159 -19.01 3.46 -0.15
N ILE A 160 -19.85 3.04 -1.09
CA ILE A 160 -20.48 1.73 -1.04
C ILE A 160 -19.42 0.61 -1.16
N GLY A 161 -18.35 0.78 -1.94
CA GLY A 161 -17.24 -0.17 -1.98
C GLY A 161 -16.60 -0.39 -0.61
N HIS A 162 -16.37 0.69 0.13
CA HIS A 162 -15.90 0.62 1.53
C HIS A 162 -16.94 0.02 2.47
N ALA A 163 -18.21 0.38 2.31
CA ALA A 163 -19.31 -0.19 3.07
C ALA A 163 -19.45 -1.71 2.87
N LEU A 164 -19.04 -2.22 1.71
CA LEU A 164 -19.03 -3.65 1.38
C LEU A 164 -17.77 -4.38 1.88
N GLY A 165 -16.69 -3.66 2.24
CA GLY A 165 -15.49 -4.21 2.86
C GLY A 165 -14.17 -3.92 2.13
N ILE A 166 -14.19 -3.32 0.93
CA ILE A 166 -12.96 -2.91 0.23
C ILE A 166 -12.23 -1.88 1.10
N GLY A 167 -10.94 -2.07 1.33
CA GLY A 167 -10.16 -1.16 2.18
C GLY A 167 -10.23 -1.43 3.68
N VAL A 168 -11.08 -2.37 4.13
CA VAL A 168 -11.35 -2.60 5.56
C VAL A 168 -10.59 -3.84 6.05
N SER A 169 -9.60 -3.65 6.92
CA SER A 169 -8.68 -4.70 7.38
C SER A 169 -9.33 -5.83 8.18
N GLU A 170 -10.52 -5.59 8.70
CA GLU A 170 -11.28 -6.54 9.51
C GLU A 170 -11.97 -7.63 8.68
N PHE A 171 -12.10 -7.42 7.36
CA PHE A 171 -12.71 -8.37 6.45
C PHE A 171 -11.68 -9.41 5.98
N GLN A 172 -12.06 -10.67 6.12
CA GLN A 172 -11.40 -11.76 5.41
C GLN A 172 -11.42 -11.46 3.90
N GLY A 173 -10.37 -11.82 3.19
CA GLY A 173 -10.17 -11.55 1.77
C GLY A 173 -9.62 -10.17 1.44
N TRP A 174 -9.70 -9.22 2.38
CA TRP A 174 -8.99 -7.94 2.26
C TRP A 174 -7.79 -7.88 3.20
N GLY A 175 -8.03 -7.92 4.51
CA GLY A 175 -7.01 -7.60 5.52
C GLY A 175 -5.75 -8.45 5.43
N GLU A 176 -5.90 -9.77 5.32
CA GLU A 176 -4.79 -10.71 5.21
C GLU A 176 -4.09 -10.69 3.85
N ASN A 177 -4.78 -10.20 2.82
CA ASN A 177 -4.25 -10.10 1.46
C ASN A 177 -3.47 -8.79 1.25
N VAL A 178 -3.62 -7.80 2.13
CA VAL A 178 -2.83 -6.57 2.12
C VAL A 178 -1.53 -6.76 2.90
N SER A 179 -0.40 -6.51 2.23
CA SER A 179 0.93 -6.58 2.82
C SER A 179 1.69 -5.27 2.64
N GLY A 180 2.77 -5.08 3.40
CA GLY A 180 3.64 -3.91 3.25
C GLY A 180 2.99 -2.58 3.67
N LEU A 181 1.95 -2.60 4.51
CA LEU A 181 1.39 -1.38 5.10
C LEU A 181 2.49 -0.55 5.78
N ASN A 182 2.39 0.78 5.69
CA ASN A 182 3.39 1.74 6.17
C ASN A 182 4.76 1.66 5.48
N THR A 183 4.92 0.83 4.44
CA THR A 183 6.12 0.82 3.59
C THR A 183 5.91 1.69 2.34
N PRO A 184 6.96 1.96 1.55
CA PRO A 184 6.82 2.61 0.25
C PRO A 184 5.99 1.81 -0.77
N ASN A 185 5.80 0.49 -0.60
CA ASN A 185 5.15 -0.35 -1.60
C ASN A 185 4.15 -1.37 -1.02
N PRO A 186 3.06 -0.94 -0.35
CA PRO A 186 1.98 -1.84 0.04
C PRO A 186 1.25 -2.39 -1.20
N SER A 187 0.81 -3.63 -1.13
CA SER A 187 0.06 -4.30 -2.19
C SER A 187 -1.02 -5.22 -1.62
N HIS A 188 -2.07 -5.46 -2.41
CA HIS A 188 -3.09 -6.48 -2.18
C HIS A 188 -2.80 -7.68 -3.08
N SER A 189 -2.82 -8.88 -2.51
CA SER A 189 -2.39 -10.12 -3.14
C SER A 189 -3.48 -11.20 -3.19
N GLY A 190 -4.75 -10.80 -3.09
CA GLY A 190 -5.88 -11.70 -3.24
C GLY A 190 -5.90 -12.32 -4.63
N ALA A 191 -6.33 -13.59 -4.72
CA ALA A 191 -6.17 -14.39 -5.93
C ALA A 191 -7.03 -13.86 -7.09
N ASN A 192 -8.29 -13.50 -6.82
CA ASN A 192 -9.19 -12.95 -7.82
C ASN A 192 -8.75 -11.53 -8.22
N THR A 193 -8.42 -10.68 -7.25
CA THR A 193 -7.97 -9.31 -7.49
C THR A 193 -6.68 -9.27 -8.31
N THR A 194 -5.69 -10.09 -7.95
CA THR A 194 -4.42 -10.20 -8.70
C THR A 194 -4.68 -10.69 -10.12
N SER A 195 -5.50 -11.74 -10.29
CA SER A 195 -5.85 -12.23 -11.62
C SER A 195 -6.62 -11.19 -12.45
N ALA A 196 -7.48 -10.38 -11.84
CA ALA A 196 -8.23 -9.34 -12.55
C ALA A 196 -7.32 -8.19 -13.00
N PHE A 197 -6.36 -7.82 -12.17
CA PHE A 197 -5.33 -6.81 -12.47
C PHE A 197 -4.41 -7.31 -13.59
N ASP A 198 -3.78 -8.48 -13.43
CA ASP A 198 -2.87 -9.07 -14.44
C ASP A 198 -3.51 -9.24 -15.84
N ASN A 199 -4.85 -9.28 -15.93
CA ASN A 199 -5.63 -9.37 -17.17
C ASN A 199 -6.13 -8.01 -17.72
N LEU A 200 -5.72 -6.88 -17.16
CA LEU A 200 -5.85 -5.60 -17.84
C LEU A 200 -4.77 -5.59 -18.93
N GLU A 201 -5.17 -5.84 -20.18
CA GLU A 201 -4.24 -6.02 -21.29
C GLU A 201 -3.20 -4.87 -21.33
N ASP A 202 -1.91 -5.24 -21.37
CA ASP A 202 -0.73 -4.37 -21.46
C ASP A 202 -0.09 -3.84 -20.14
N GLU A 203 -0.11 -4.57 -19.02
CA GLU A 203 0.47 -4.04 -17.76
C GLU A 203 2.01 -3.95 -17.75
N ALA A 204 2.52 -2.71 -17.70
CA ALA A 204 3.92 -2.39 -17.47
C ALA A 204 4.28 -2.32 -15.96
N TYR A 205 3.39 -2.77 -15.08
CA TYR A 205 3.64 -2.85 -13.65
C TYR A 205 4.54 -4.06 -13.36
N LEU A 206 5.64 -3.84 -12.63
CA LEU A 206 6.70 -4.84 -12.50
C LEU A 206 6.67 -5.59 -11.15
N SER A 207 5.79 -5.21 -10.24
CA SER A 207 5.60 -5.89 -8.95
C SER A 207 4.41 -6.84 -9.00
N SER A 208 4.33 -7.74 -8.01
CA SER A 208 3.22 -8.66 -7.83
C SER A 208 2.10 -8.06 -6.97
N GLY A 209 0.86 -8.45 -7.29
CA GLY A 209 -0.34 -7.95 -6.63
C GLY A 209 -0.70 -6.53 -7.06
N VAL A 210 -1.83 -6.04 -6.55
CA VAL A 210 -2.38 -4.74 -6.91
C VAL A 210 -1.79 -3.66 -5.99
N PRO A 211 -1.25 -2.56 -6.52
CA PRO A 211 -0.65 -1.52 -5.69
C PRO A 211 -1.72 -0.83 -4.84
N VAL A 212 -1.52 -0.84 -3.52
CA VAL A 212 -2.36 -0.15 -2.54
C VAL A 212 -1.78 1.24 -2.27
N ALA A 213 -2.64 2.20 -1.93
CA ALA A 213 -2.25 3.56 -1.59
C ALA A 213 -1.24 3.55 -0.43
N ASN A 214 -0.13 4.24 -0.64
CA ASN A 214 0.97 4.40 0.32
C ASN A 214 1.11 5.85 0.82
N THR A 215 0.24 6.74 0.34
CA THR A 215 0.19 8.17 0.67
C THR A 215 -1.27 8.59 0.88
N GLY A 216 -1.51 9.88 1.14
CA GLY A 216 -2.85 10.42 1.42
C GLY A 216 -3.20 10.50 2.91
N GLY A 217 -2.49 9.77 3.77
CA GLY A 217 -2.67 9.77 5.22
C GLY A 217 -3.53 8.60 5.70
N GLN A 218 -3.88 8.62 6.99
CA GLN A 218 -4.44 7.46 7.71
C GLN A 218 -5.84 7.01 7.22
N GLY A 219 -6.58 7.86 6.51
CA GLY A 219 -7.84 7.48 5.87
C GLY A 219 -7.72 7.04 4.41
N THR A 220 -6.54 7.16 3.80
CA THR A 220 -6.34 6.83 2.37
C THR A 220 -5.36 5.67 2.21
N ALA A 221 -4.19 5.77 2.83
CA ALA A 221 -3.15 4.76 2.74
C ALA A 221 -3.64 3.43 3.34
N GLY A 222 -3.43 2.33 2.62
CA GLY A 222 -3.88 0.99 3.02
C GLY A 222 -5.33 0.66 2.67
N ALA A 223 -6.19 1.67 2.44
CA ALA A 223 -7.61 1.49 2.21
C ALA A 223 -8.02 1.59 0.72
N HIS A 224 -7.18 2.19 -0.12
CA HIS A 224 -7.49 2.50 -1.51
C HIS A 224 -6.50 1.89 -2.47
N TRP A 225 -6.87 1.80 -3.75
CA TRP A 225 -5.89 1.55 -4.79
C TRP A 225 -4.93 2.73 -4.95
N ARG A 226 -3.71 2.44 -5.41
CA ARG A 226 -2.67 3.45 -5.54
C ARG A 226 -2.96 4.40 -6.69
N GLU A 227 -3.21 5.67 -6.34
CA GLU A 227 -3.52 6.75 -7.26
C GLU A 227 -2.56 6.86 -8.46
N VAL A 228 -1.25 6.80 -8.23
CA VAL A 228 -0.26 6.91 -9.33
C VAL A 228 -0.40 5.78 -10.36
N ASN A 229 -0.85 4.59 -9.95
CA ASN A 229 -0.98 3.42 -10.80
C ASN A 229 -2.37 3.26 -11.41
N LEU A 230 -3.43 3.55 -10.66
CA LEU A 230 -4.81 3.32 -11.13
C LEU A 230 -5.55 4.61 -11.52
N LYS A 231 -5.11 5.78 -11.04
CA LYS A 231 -5.68 7.11 -11.31
C LYS A 231 -7.20 7.17 -11.19
N THR A 232 -7.89 7.02 -12.32
CA THR A 232 -9.32 7.23 -12.46
C THR A 232 -10.16 6.01 -12.05
N GLU A 233 -9.58 4.95 -11.52
CA GLU A 233 -10.35 3.81 -11.03
C GLU A 233 -11.18 4.23 -9.81
N LEU A 234 -12.43 3.78 -9.72
CA LEU A 234 -13.37 4.22 -8.69
C LEU A 234 -12.78 4.21 -7.27
N MET A 235 -12.10 3.14 -6.86
CA MET A 235 -11.62 2.92 -5.49
C MET A 235 -10.21 3.50 -5.22
N THR A 236 -9.74 4.44 -6.03
CA THR A 236 -8.61 5.30 -5.65
C THR A 236 -9.06 6.42 -4.69
N GLY A 237 -8.15 6.93 -3.86
CA GLY A 237 -8.49 7.95 -2.84
C GLY A 237 -8.79 9.35 -3.37
N PHE A 238 -8.75 9.56 -4.69
CA PHE A 238 -8.85 10.85 -5.36
C PHE A 238 -9.79 10.74 -6.58
N ILE A 239 -11.01 11.26 -6.49
CA ILE A 239 -11.91 11.43 -7.64
C ILE A 239 -11.28 12.42 -8.63
N ASP A 240 -11.23 11.97 -9.88
CA ASP A 240 -10.91 12.80 -11.03
C ASP A 240 -12.17 13.48 -11.54
N ASN A 241 -12.40 14.73 -11.09
CA ASN A 241 -13.55 15.56 -11.50
C ASN A 241 -13.69 15.78 -13.03
N SER A 242 -12.74 15.31 -13.86
CA SER A 242 -12.77 15.45 -15.31
C SER A 242 -13.28 14.21 -16.07
N LYS A 243 -13.53 13.09 -15.40
CA LYS A 243 -13.98 11.82 -16.00
C LYS A 243 -14.93 11.07 -15.05
N ASN A 244 -15.75 10.18 -15.61
CA ASN A 244 -16.40 9.15 -14.80
C ASN A 244 -15.31 8.22 -14.24
N SER A 245 -15.32 7.95 -12.94
CA SER A 245 -14.42 6.95 -12.34
C SER A 245 -15.02 5.54 -12.50
N PRO A 246 -14.52 4.69 -13.44
CA PRO A 246 -15.05 3.35 -13.67
C PRO A 246 -14.92 2.43 -12.46
N LEU A 247 -15.98 1.68 -12.18
CA LEU A 247 -15.92 0.51 -11.31
C LEU A 247 -15.27 -0.63 -12.08
N SER A 248 -13.95 -0.79 -11.92
CA SER A 248 -13.20 -1.77 -12.71
C SER A 248 -13.41 -3.19 -12.22
N ARG A 249 -13.02 -4.14 -13.06
CA ARG A 249 -12.94 -5.56 -12.68
C ARG A 249 -12.03 -5.83 -11.48
N VAL A 250 -11.05 -4.95 -11.21
CA VAL A 250 -10.13 -5.11 -10.09
C VAL A 250 -10.86 -4.90 -8.76
N SER A 251 -11.65 -3.84 -8.66
CA SER A 251 -12.48 -3.54 -7.49
C SER A 251 -13.59 -4.56 -7.30
N LEU A 252 -14.25 -5.00 -8.38
CA LEU A 252 -15.23 -6.08 -8.29
C LEU A 252 -14.59 -7.41 -7.85
N ALA A 253 -13.40 -7.74 -8.33
CA ALA A 253 -12.68 -8.95 -7.93
C ALA A 253 -12.23 -8.92 -6.46
N ALA A 254 -12.01 -7.73 -5.88
CA ALA A 254 -11.75 -7.60 -4.44
C ALA A 254 -12.95 -8.04 -3.59
N LEU A 255 -14.17 -7.80 -4.05
CA LEU A 255 -15.36 -8.35 -3.38
C LEU A 255 -15.42 -9.88 -3.48
N ALA A 256 -14.97 -10.46 -4.60
CA ALA A 256 -14.87 -11.91 -4.73
C ALA A 256 -13.85 -12.52 -3.77
N ASP A 257 -12.71 -11.86 -3.56
CA ASP A 257 -11.74 -12.27 -2.54
C ASP A 257 -12.31 -12.15 -1.12
N ILE A 258 -13.12 -11.11 -0.84
CA ILE A 258 -13.80 -10.90 0.44
C ILE A 258 -14.86 -11.99 0.74
N GLY A 259 -15.49 -12.53 -0.29
CA GLY A 259 -16.44 -13.64 -0.17
C GLY A 259 -17.83 -13.39 -0.78
N TYR A 260 -18.01 -12.31 -1.52
CA TYR A 260 -19.20 -12.10 -2.34
C TYR A 260 -19.11 -12.91 -3.64
N SER A 261 -20.24 -13.37 -4.16
CA SER A 261 -20.31 -13.96 -5.50
C SER A 261 -20.53 -12.88 -6.54
N VAL A 262 -19.53 -12.64 -7.40
CA VAL A 262 -19.45 -11.46 -8.27
C VAL A 262 -19.40 -11.84 -9.75
N ASP A 263 -20.23 -11.18 -10.56
CA ASP A 263 -20.13 -11.18 -12.02
C ASP A 263 -19.19 -10.07 -12.51
N LEU A 264 -17.94 -10.45 -12.83
CA LEU A 264 -16.93 -9.51 -13.35
C LEU A 264 -17.24 -8.96 -14.75
N SER A 265 -18.25 -9.49 -15.46
CA SER A 265 -18.63 -9.00 -16.80
C SER A 265 -19.43 -7.70 -16.76
N THR A 266 -19.97 -7.33 -15.60
CA THR A 266 -20.65 -6.06 -15.37
C THR A 266 -19.69 -4.90 -15.10
N ALA A 267 -18.39 -5.19 -14.93
CA ALA A 267 -17.36 -4.19 -14.73
C ALA A 267 -17.36 -3.14 -15.84
N ASP A 268 -17.11 -1.89 -15.47
CA ASP A 268 -16.86 -0.84 -16.44
C ASP A 268 -15.57 -1.14 -17.21
N SER A 269 -15.55 -0.70 -18.48
CA SER A 269 -14.33 -0.75 -19.28
C SER A 269 -13.24 0.12 -18.64
N TYR A 270 -12.12 -0.50 -18.31
CA TYR A 270 -11.00 0.15 -17.65
C TYR A 270 -9.69 -0.40 -18.20
N SER A 271 -8.69 0.47 -18.31
CA SER A 271 -7.33 0.15 -18.70
C SER A 271 -6.38 0.93 -17.82
N LEU A 272 -5.24 0.33 -17.45
CA LEU A 272 -4.25 1.01 -16.65
C LEU A 272 -3.74 2.29 -17.35
N PRO A 273 -3.60 3.41 -16.62
CA PRO A 273 -2.94 4.59 -17.16
C PRO A 273 -1.47 4.29 -17.43
N MET A 274 -0.91 4.81 -18.52
CA MET A 274 0.53 4.70 -18.78
C MET A 274 1.23 6.06 -18.62
N PRO A 275 2.51 6.10 -18.20
CA PRO A 275 3.32 4.96 -17.74
C PRO A 275 2.90 4.45 -16.35
N GLN A 276 3.24 3.19 -16.05
CA GLN A 276 3.11 2.56 -14.74
C GLN A 276 4.35 2.84 -13.88
N GLU A 277 4.15 2.95 -12.56
CA GLU A 277 5.22 3.16 -11.58
C GLU A 277 5.34 1.95 -10.64
N THR A 278 6.54 1.40 -10.51
CA THR A 278 6.86 0.30 -9.59
C THR A 278 7.92 0.74 -8.58
N THR A 279 7.79 0.33 -7.33
CA THR A 279 8.79 0.60 -6.29
C THR A 279 9.52 -0.68 -5.91
N LEU A 280 10.83 -0.71 -6.16
CA LEU A 280 11.74 -1.77 -5.73
C LEU A 280 12.28 -1.43 -4.34
N LEU A 281 12.02 -2.30 -3.37
CA LEU A 281 12.46 -2.12 -1.98
C LEU A 281 13.88 -2.65 -1.78
N ALA A 282 14.61 -2.14 -0.78
CA ALA A 282 15.87 -2.72 -0.36
C ALA A 282 15.66 -4.11 0.30
N GLU A 283 16.30 -5.14 -0.26
CA GLU A 283 16.25 -6.53 0.21
C GLU A 283 17.47 -6.96 1.02
N ALA A 284 18.52 -6.13 1.05
CA ALA A 284 19.70 -6.28 1.92
C ALA A 284 20.44 -4.94 1.99
N ASP A 285 20.98 -4.58 3.14
CA ASP A 285 21.93 -3.47 3.25
C ASP A 285 23.06 -3.75 4.26
N ALA A 286 24.12 -2.95 4.23
CA ALA A 286 25.25 -3.11 5.15
C ALA A 286 26.07 -1.82 5.24
N THR A 287 26.58 -1.53 6.44
CA THR A 287 27.57 -0.45 6.65
C THR A 287 28.92 -1.08 6.96
N LEU A 288 29.85 -0.96 6.01
CA LEU A 288 31.20 -1.52 6.12
C LEU A 288 32.18 -0.51 6.68
N SER A 289 33.12 -0.93 7.53
CA SER A 289 34.15 -0.03 8.09
C SER A 289 35.60 -0.52 7.97
N ARG A 290 36.58 0.39 7.86
CA ARG A 290 38.04 0.11 7.91
C ARG A 290 38.79 1.29 8.56
N PRO A 291 39.91 1.10 9.30
CA PRO A 291 40.69 -0.14 9.51
C PRO A 291 40.46 -0.96 10.77
N ALA A 292 39.95 -0.39 11.85
CA ALA A 292 39.88 -1.06 13.14
C ALA A 292 38.75 -2.11 13.20
N SER A 293 37.64 -1.86 12.50
CA SER A 293 36.44 -2.68 12.58
C SER A 293 36.13 -3.47 11.31
N SER A 294 37.18 -3.81 10.56
CA SER A 294 37.09 -4.49 9.25
C SER A 294 36.42 -5.87 9.23
N GLY A 295 36.15 -6.46 10.39
CA GLY A 295 35.42 -7.72 10.56
C GLY A 295 33.97 -7.56 11.03
N LYS A 296 33.41 -6.34 11.06
CA LYS A 296 32.03 -6.07 11.47
C LYS A 296 31.19 -5.49 10.32
N ASN A 297 29.88 -5.74 10.38
CA ASN A 297 28.85 -5.03 9.61
C ASN A 297 28.02 -4.19 10.59
N PHE A 298 28.11 -2.87 10.48
CA PHE A 298 27.43 -1.94 11.39
C PHE A 298 25.96 -1.67 11.01
N GLY A 299 25.45 -2.33 9.96
CA GLY A 299 24.08 -2.14 9.46
C GLY A 299 23.06 -3.16 9.95
N ALA A 300 23.46 -4.16 10.74
CA ALA A 300 22.55 -5.21 11.20
C ALA A 300 21.90 -4.84 12.55
N PRO A 301 20.59 -5.12 12.76
CA PRO A 301 19.83 -4.70 13.95
C PRO A 301 20.38 -5.19 15.30
N ASP A 302 21.28 -6.19 15.31
CA ASP A 302 21.78 -6.84 16.54
C ASP A 302 23.16 -6.36 17.03
N ASP A 303 23.83 -5.41 16.35
CA ASP A 303 25.26 -5.16 16.60
C ASP A 303 25.65 -3.80 17.21
N GLY A 304 24.75 -2.80 17.27
CA GLY A 304 25.03 -1.51 17.88
C GLY A 304 24.32 -0.31 17.24
N SER A 305 24.73 0.90 17.62
CA SER A 305 24.02 2.20 17.47
C SER A 305 23.64 2.67 16.06
N LEU A 306 23.87 1.84 15.03
CA LEU A 306 23.69 2.18 13.62
C LEU A 306 22.69 1.27 12.89
N GLY A 307 22.01 0.35 13.59
CA GLY A 307 21.09 -0.62 12.97
C GLY A 307 19.95 -0.02 12.13
N GLU A 308 19.80 1.30 12.14
CA GLU A 308 18.83 2.05 11.35
C GLU A 308 19.47 2.99 10.29
N THR A 309 20.81 3.04 10.19
CA THR A 309 21.57 4.01 9.38
C THR A 309 22.62 3.35 8.48
N LEU A 310 22.57 3.68 7.19
CA LEU A 310 23.61 3.41 6.20
C LEU A 310 24.60 4.58 6.13
N VAL A 311 25.88 4.32 6.37
CA VAL A 311 26.89 5.40 6.49
C VAL A 311 27.84 5.46 5.29
N ALA A 312 28.09 6.67 4.80
CA ALA A 312 29.15 6.96 3.83
C ALA A 312 30.03 8.12 4.31
N GLY A 313 31.35 7.92 4.38
CA GLY A 313 32.30 8.94 4.86
C GLY A 313 33.33 8.38 5.82
N ASN A 314 33.77 9.17 6.80
CA ASN A 314 34.58 8.70 7.92
C ASN A 314 33.79 8.70 9.24
N ASN A 315 34.40 8.21 10.32
CA ASN A 315 33.81 8.22 11.65
C ASN A 315 33.86 9.60 12.30
N ALA A 316 33.27 10.58 11.63
CA ALA A 316 33.42 11.97 11.98
C ALA A 316 33.03 12.25 13.44
N ASN A 317 33.97 12.77 14.23
CA ASN A 317 33.79 13.11 15.65
C ASN A 317 33.29 11.91 16.51
N GLY A 318 33.66 10.68 16.15
CA GLY A 318 33.19 9.46 16.82
C GLY A 318 31.68 9.23 16.71
N ARG A 319 31.01 9.81 15.71
CA ARG A 319 29.54 9.79 15.59
C ARG A 319 28.97 8.38 15.43
N TRP A 320 29.65 7.54 14.66
CA TRP A 320 29.10 6.28 14.17
C TRP A 320 29.64 5.07 14.93
N SER A 321 30.90 5.14 15.35
CA SER A 321 31.59 4.12 16.13
C SER A 321 32.42 4.76 17.24
N SER A 322 32.75 3.98 18.27
CA SER A 322 33.78 4.35 19.25
C SER A 322 35.22 4.30 18.69
N ASP A 323 35.39 3.85 17.44
CA ASP A 323 36.67 3.80 16.76
C ASP A 323 37.20 5.20 16.39
N SER A 324 38.42 5.26 15.85
CA SER A 324 39.03 6.54 15.48
C SER A 324 38.25 7.28 14.39
N ASP A 325 38.37 8.60 14.34
CA ASP A 325 37.81 9.43 13.25
C ASP A 325 38.38 9.12 11.86
N THR A 326 39.46 8.33 11.79
CA THR A 326 40.04 7.84 10.54
C THR A 326 39.35 6.60 9.98
N GLU A 327 38.43 5.99 10.75
CA GLU A 327 37.62 4.86 10.29
C GLU A 327 36.72 5.31 9.14
N LYS A 328 36.67 4.53 8.06
CA LYS A 328 35.95 4.87 6.82
C LYS A 328 34.76 3.96 6.64
N PHE A 329 33.61 4.55 6.32
CA PHE A 329 32.37 3.85 6.09
C PHE A 329 31.94 3.86 4.62
N SER A 330 31.33 2.76 4.20
CA SER A 330 30.65 2.65 2.91
C SER A 330 29.38 1.83 3.09
N GLY A 331 28.27 2.33 2.54
CA GLY A 331 26.98 1.65 2.56
C GLY A 331 26.83 0.74 1.32
N LEU A 332 26.38 -0.49 1.52
CA LEU A 332 25.91 -1.38 0.46
C LEU A 332 24.39 -1.47 0.55
N VAL A 333 23.70 -1.46 -0.59
CA VAL A 333 22.26 -1.68 -0.66
C VAL A 333 21.93 -2.52 -1.89
N ARG A 334 21.21 -3.62 -1.71
CA ARG A 334 20.65 -4.44 -2.79
C ARG A 334 19.13 -4.34 -2.78
N PHE A 335 18.53 -4.28 -3.97
CA PHE A 335 17.10 -4.08 -4.15
C PHE A 335 16.43 -5.36 -4.64
N ASP A 336 15.19 -5.59 -4.24
CA ASP A 336 14.33 -6.65 -4.78
C ASP A 336 13.94 -6.28 -6.21
N VAL A 337 14.72 -6.79 -7.17
CA VAL A 337 14.51 -6.57 -8.60
C VAL A 337 13.86 -7.84 -9.17
N PRO A 338 12.71 -7.74 -9.86
CA PRO A 338 12.09 -8.86 -10.53
C PRO A 338 13.07 -9.60 -11.44
N SER A 339 13.03 -10.92 -11.42
CA SER A 339 13.97 -11.77 -12.18
C SER A 339 13.84 -11.65 -13.71
N SER A 340 12.77 -11.02 -14.19
CA SER A 340 12.45 -10.82 -15.60
C SER A 340 11.50 -9.65 -15.79
N LEU A 341 11.57 -9.01 -16.95
CA LEU A 341 10.55 -8.08 -17.43
C LEU A 341 9.37 -8.84 -18.09
N PRO A 342 8.13 -8.37 -17.91
CA PRO A 342 7.02 -8.82 -18.75
C PRO A 342 7.29 -8.52 -20.23
N SER A 343 6.74 -9.33 -21.12
CA SER A 343 6.88 -9.13 -22.57
C SER A 343 6.28 -7.78 -22.99
N GLY A 344 6.97 -7.06 -23.88
CA GLY A 344 6.45 -5.81 -24.41
C GLY A 344 6.48 -4.65 -23.39
N VAL A 345 7.38 -4.68 -22.40
CA VAL A 345 7.59 -3.56 -21.48
C VAL A 345 8.87 -2.80 -21.82
N THR A 346 8.81 -1.47 -21.80
CA THR A 346 9.96 -0.57 -21.97
C THR A 346 10.16 0.25 -20.71
N ILE A 347 11.38 0.22 -20.15
CA ILE A 347 11.76 1.07 -19.00
C ILE A 347 11.97 2.51 -19.48
N LYS A 348 11.35 3.46 -18.79
CA LYS A 348 11.47 4.91 -19.06
C LYS A 348 12.44 5.61 -18.15
N ASN A 349 12.40 5.26 -16.88
CA ASN A 349 13.25 5.86 -15.86
C ASN A 349 13.36 4.89 -14.69
N ALA A 350 14.53 4.84 -14.05
CA ALA A 350 14.68 4.25 -12.73
C ALA A 350 15.43 5.22 -11.82
N THR A 351 14.80 5.62 -10.72
CA THR A 351 15.35 6.61 -9.81
C THR A 351 15.58 5.99 -8.43
N LEU A 352 16.85 5.90 -8.02
CA LEU A 352 17.21 5.59 -6.64
C LEU A 352 16.83 6.76 -5.73
N ARG A 353 16.16 6.47 -4.61
CA ARG A 353 15.97 7.42 -3.51
C ARG A 353 16.71 6.93 -2.27
N LEU A 354 17.63 7.75 -1.77
CA LEU A 354 18.20 7.65 -0.43
C LEU A 354 17.75 8.86 0.39
N VAL A 355 17.32 8.66 1.64
CA VAL A 355 16.93 9.77 2.51
C VAL A 355 17.97 9.93 3.60
N VAL A 356 18.51 11.14 3.73
CA VAL A 356 19.48 11.49 4.76
C VAL A 356 18.78 11.63 6.10
N ASN A 357 19.30 10.94 7.12
CA ASN A 357 18.83 11.09 8.50
C ASN A 357 19.79 11.91 9.36
N ASP A 358 21.08 11.94 9.02
CA ASP A 358 22.10 12.60 9.82
C ASP A 358 23.35 12.95 8.99
N ARG A 359 24.08 13.97 9.46
CA ARG A 359 25.16 14.65 8.76
C ARG A 359 26.17 15.17 9.76
N VAL A 360 27.45 14.87 9.52
CA VAL A 360 28.56 15.45 10.29
C VAL A 360 29.61 15.95 9.31
N THR A 361 30.05 17.20 9.48
CA THR A 361 31.14 17.76 8.68
C THR A 361 31.91 18.85 9.43
N ASP A 362 33.23 18.90 9.25
CA ASP A 362 34.11 19.97 9.74
C ASP A 362 34.43 20.99 8.64
N ASP A 363 34.28 20.61 7.37
CA ASP A 363 34.39 21.49 6.20
C ASP A 363 33.26 21.28 5.18
N LEU A 364 33.18 22.22 4.26
CA LEU A 364 32.20 22.26 3.17
C LEU A 364 32.92 21.78 1.90
N ASN A 365 32.20 21.19 0.93
CA ASN A 365 32.72 20.58 -0.33
C ASN A 365 33.11 19.09 -0.26
N HIS A 366 32.13 18.22 0.01
CA HIS A 366 32.28 16.76 -0.10
C HIS A 366 31.30 16.18 -1.13
N SER A 367 31.69 15.06 -1.75
CA SER A 367 30.86 14.37 -2.71
C SER A 367 30.67 12.90 -2.34
N ILE A 368 29.45 12.41 -2.56
CA ILE A 368 29.09 11.01 -2.44
C ILE A 368 29.01 10.40 -3.85
N GLN A 369 29.54 9.19 -3.99
CA GLN A 369 29.54 8.41 -5.22
C GLN A 369 28.66 7.17 -5.06
N ILE A 370 27.96 6.84 -6.13
CA ILE A 370 27.18 5.61 -6.27
C ILE A 370 27.83 4.76 -7.36
N SER A 371 28.04 3.48 -7.09
CA SER A 371 28.65 2.54 -8.04
C SER A 371 27.98 1.18 -7.92
N PRO A 372 27.83 0.40 -9.00
CA PRO A 372 27.30 -0.95 -8.93
C PRO A 372 28.27 -1.86 -8.16
N VAL A 373 27.71 -2.83 -7.45
CA VAL A 373 28.47 -3.91 -6.82
C VAL A 373 28.64 -5.03 -7.85
N THR A 374 29.83 -5.62 -7.91
CA THR A 374 30.20 -6.56 -8.99
C THR A 374 30.21 -8.04 -8.57
N GLY A 375 29.78 -8.34 -7.35
CA GLY A 375 29.75 -9.71 -6.86
C GLY A 375 28.81 -9.90 -5.68
N ASN A 376 28.48 -11.17 -5.40
CA ASN A 376 27.57 -11.56 -4.35
C ASN A 376 28.05 -11.14 -2.95
N TRP A 377 27.08 -10.85 -2.10
CA TRP A 377 27.27 -10.60 -0.68
C TRP A 377 25.97 -10.91 0.07
N THR A 378 26.08 -11.12 1.38
CA THR A 378 24.94 -11.29 2.27
C THR A 378 25.06 -10.28 3.40
N GLU A 379 23.92 -9.74 3.83
CA GLU A 379 23.81 -8.74 4.89
C GLU A 379 24.52 -9.19 6.18
N ASP A 380 24.31 -10.42 6.62
CA ASP A 380 24.87 -10.90 7.90
C ASP A 380 26.37 -11.19 7.90
N ASN A 381 27.01 -11.28 6.72
CA ASN A 381 28.40 -11.76 6.61
C ASN A 381 29.33 -10.79 5.88
N VAL A 382 28.79 -9.80 5.17
CA VAL A 382 29.63 -8.84 4.47
C VAL A 382 30.36 -7.95 5.47
N THR A 383 31.67 -7.83 5.28
CA THR A 383 32.57 -7.04 6.09
C THR A 383 33.51 -6.30 5.17
N TRP A 384 34.32 -5.38 5.68
CA TRP A 384 35.31 -4.74 4.83
C TRP A 384 36.31 -5.73 4.22
N GLY A 385 36.66 -6.80 4.95
CA GLY A 385 37.64 -7.79 4.52
C GLY A 385 37.18 -8.68 3.38
N ASN A 386 35.87 -8.96 3.28
CA ASN A 386 35.31 -9.87 2.27
C ASN A 386 34.35 -9.18 1.28
N LYS A 387 34.18 -7.86 1.35
CA LYS A 387 33.28 -7.13 0.45
C LYS A 387 33.61 -7.34 -1.03
N PRO A 388 32.58 -7.39 -1.89
CA PRO A 388 32.76 -7.42 -3.34
C PRO A 388 33.40 -6.13 -3.87
N SER A 389 33.92 -6.21 -5.10
CA SER A 389 34.45 -5.03 -5.81
C SER A 389 33.30 -4.12 -6.28
N SER A 390 33.60 -2.83 -6.45
CA SER A 390 32.69 -1.85 -7.05
C SER A 390 33.06 -1.56 -8.50
N GLY A 391 32.06 -1.40 -9.37
CA GLY A 391 32.25 -0.92 -10.73
C GLY A 391 32.52 0.58 -10.81
N SER A 392 32.40 1.14 -12.01
CA SER A 392 32.53 2.58 -12.28
C SER A 392 31.42 3.39 -11.62
N THR A 393 31.71 4.62 -11.20
CA THR A 393 30.70 5.54 -10.66
C THR A 393 29.62 5.82 -11.71
N VAL A 394 28.36 5.58 -11.34
CA VAL A 394 27.19 5.82 -12.21
C VAL A 394 26.52 7.16 -11.92
N ASP A 395 26.56 7.62 -10.67
CA ASP A 395 26.09 8.96 -10.27
C ASP A 395 26.94 9.45 -9.08
N SER A 396 27.01 10.77 -8.90
CA SER A 396 27.60 11.42 -7.74
C SER A 396 26.90 12.73 -7.45
N TYR A 397 26.84 13.11 -6.18
CA TYR A 397 26.22 14.36 -5.74
C TYR A 397 27.06 15.07 -4.70
N ASP A 398 26.80 16.36 -4.55
CA ASP A 398 27.32 17.16 -3.45
C ASP A 398 26.55 16.82 -2.17
N TYR A 399 27.31 16.54 -1.12
CA TYR A 399 26.80 16.30 0.22
C TYR A 399 25.75 17.31 0.65
N GLU A 400 26.01 18.61 0.48
CA GLU A 400 25.22 19.67 1.14
C GLU A 400 23.81 19.81 0.57
N THR A 401 23.58 19.30 -0.64
CA THR A 401 22.42 19.67 -1.45
C THR A 401 21.29 18.64 -1.42
N CYS A 402 21.43 17.57 -0.62
CA CYS A 402 20.75 16.32 -0.92
C CYS A 402 20.11 15.64 0.30
N ASP A 403 18.95 16.11 0.76
CA ASP A 403 18.24 15.48 1.90
C ASP A 403 17.39 14.27 1.48
N GLN A 404 16.77 14.35 0.30
CA GLN A 404 16.12 13.22 -0.38
C GLN A 404 16.83 12.99 -1.71
N CYS A 405 17.91 12.22 -1.67
CA CYS A 405 18.77 11.96 -2.80
C CYS A 405 18.10 11.10 -3.85
N LYS A 406 17.58 11.75 -4.89
CA LYS A 406 17.03 11.12 -6.09
C LYS A 406 18.08 11.06 -7.18
N ARG A 407 18.51 9.87 -7.58
CA ARG A 407 19.64 9.60 -8.49
C ARG A 407 19.19 8.74 -9.65
N ASP A 408 19.64 9.06 -10.85
CA ASP A 408 19.25 8.34 -12.06
C ASP A 408 20.07 7.04 -12.15
N LEU A 409 19.37 5.91 -12.06
CA LEU A 409 19.93 4.58 -12.24
C LEU A 409 19.24 3.84 -13.39
N THR A 410 18.70 4.57 -14.38
CA THR A 410 17.89 4.00 -15.48
C THR A 410 18.64 2.89 -16.20
N ASP A 411 19.87 3.14 -16.65
CA ASP A 411 20.67 2.16 -17.39
C ASP A 411 20.98 0.92 -16.53
N LEU A 412 21.52 1.14 -15.32
CA LEU A 412 21.88 0.04 -14.40
C LEU A 412 20.67 -0.83 -14.01
N THR A 413 19.53 -0.20 -13.74
CA THR A 413 18.31 -0.93 -13.36
C THR A 413 17.73 -1.67 -14.57
N THR A 414 17.83 -1.09 -15.77
CA THR A 414 17.45 -1.78 -17.01
C THR A 414 18.34 -3.00 -17.23
N ASP A 415 19.65 -2.91 -17.02
CA ASP A 415 20.57 -4.05 -17.14
C ASP A 415 20.21 -5.19 -16.18
N TRP A 416 19.82 -4.87 -14.94
CA TRP A 416 19.33 -5.86 -13.98
C TRP A 416 18.03 -6.54 -14.43
N LEU A 417 17.04 -5.74 -14.84
CA LEU A 417 15.71 -6.20 -15.24
C LEU A 417 15.73 -7.03 -16.54
N THR A 418 16.64 -6.70 -17.45
CA THR A 418 16.86 -7.44 -18.71
C THR A 418 17.80 -8.64 -18.54
N GLY A 419 18.45 -8.76 -17.37
CA GLY A 419 19.44 -9.79 -17.09
C GLY A 419 20.76 -9.64 -17.84
N MET A 420 21.05 -8.46 -18.40
CA MET A 420 22.36 -8.13 -18.96
C MET A 420 23.44 -8.06 -17.87
N GLU A 421 23.05 -7.61 -16.68
CA GLU A 421 23.91 -7.59 -15.49
C GLU A 421 23.21 -8.29 -14.32
N ALA A 422 24.00 -8.92 -13.44
CA ALA A 422 23.47 -9.48 -12.20
C ALA A 422 23.20 -8.36 -11.18
N ASN A 423 22.04 -8.41 -10.51
CA ASN A 423 21.74 -7.50 -9.42
C ASN A 423 22.52 -7.87 -8.16
N HIS A 424 23.55 -7.10 -7.85
CA HIS A 424 24.24 -7.14 -6.56
C HIS A 424 24.06 -5.84 -5.76
N GLY A 425 23.22 -4.92 -6.24
CA GLY A 425 22.98 -3.63 -5.63
C GLY A 425 24.05 -2.57 -5.96
N VAL A 426 24.07 -1.53 -5.13
CA VAL A 426 24.98 -0.39 -5.24
C VAL A 426 25.79 -0.21 -3.96
N VAL A 427 26.98 0.37 -4.11
CA VAL A 427 27.75 0.93 -3.01
C VAL A 427 27.63 2.45 -3.02
N VAL A 428 27.37 3.02 -1.85
CA VAL A 428 27.34 4.45 -1.56
C VAL A 428 28.56 4.78 -0.71
N LYS A 429 29.45 5.62 -1.23
CA LYS A 429 30.72 5.96 -0.57
C LYS A 429 31.10 7.41 -0.80
N ALA A 430 31.82 8.01 0.13
CA ALA A 430 32.44 9.30 -0.13
C ALA A 430 33.48 9.17 -1.27
N LYS A 431 33.51 10.17 -2.17
CA LYS A 431 34.55 10.28 -3.20
C LYS A 431 35.90 10.33 -2.49
N ASP A 432 36.76 9.38 -2.82
CA ASP A 432 38.02 9.11 -2.10
C ASP A 432 38.76 10.42 -1.77
N PRO A 433 38.76 10.86 -0.50
CA PRO A 433 39.42 12.08 -0.10
C PRO A 433 40.92 11.85 -0.24
N SER A 434 41.63 12.71 -0.96
CA SER A 434 43.08 12.62 -1.09
C SER A 434 43.71 12.54 0.31
N TYR A 435 44.35 11.39 0.55
CA TYR A 435 44.80 10.83 1.83
C TYR A 435 45.78 11.69 2.67
N SER A 436 46.15 12.89 2.23
CA SER A 436 47.21 13.71 2.84
C SER A 436 46.73 14.92 3.64
N SER A 437 45.42 15.17 3.75
CA SER A 437 44.91 16.36 4.46
C SER A 437 43.63 16.15 5.30
N MET A 438 43.24 14.92 5.65
CA MET A 438 42.09 14.70 6.53
C MET A 438 42.41 15.03 7.99
N THR A 439 42.37 16.31 8.31
CA THR A 439 42.06 16.82 9.65
C THR A 439 40.58 17.17 9.79
N ASN A 440 39.78 17.08 8.71
CA ASN A 440 38.40 17.50 8.68
C ASN A 440 37.49 16.27 8.54
N ALA A 441 36.61 16.10 9.52
CA ALA A 441 35.66 15.01 9.65
C ALA A 441 34.47 15.20 8.69
N PHE A 442 33.98 14.14 8.03
CA PHE A 442 32.85 14.18 7.11
C PHE A 442 32.10 12.85 6.96
N SER A 443 30.78 12.86 7.10
CA SER A 443 29.93 11.68 6.87
C SER A 443 28.46 11.99 6.67
N VAL A 444 27.79 11.12 5.90
CA VAL A 444 26.32 11.06 5.77
C VAL A 444 25.81 9.76 6.36
N GLY A 445 24.73 9.85 7.12
CA GLY A 445 23.84 8.74 7.41
C GLY A 445 22.59 8.79 6.54
N TYR A 446 22.24 7.66 5.94
CA TYR A 446 20.96 7.45 5.27
C TYR A 446 20.10 6.51 6.09
N TYR A 447 18.79 6.67 6.02
CA TYR A 447 17.88 5.64 6.52
C TYR A 447 18.17 4.28 5.86
N SER A 448 18.33 3.24 6.67
CA SER A 448 18.52 1.85 6.22
C SER A 448 17.17 1.16 5.95
N ARG A 449 17.22 -0.07 5.43
CA ARG A 449 16.07 -0.95 5.23
C ARG A 449 15.41 -1.39 6.54
N HIS A 450 16.16 -1.37 7.65
CA HIS A 450 15.70 -1.79 8.98
C HIS A 450 14.94 -0.70 9.72
N MET A 451 14.77 0.49 9.11
CA MET A 451 14.00 1.58 9.70
C MET A 451 12.58 1.18 10.06
N ASN A 452 12.21 1.34 11.32
CA ASN A 452 10.91 0.89 11.84
C ASN A 452 9.77 1.95 11.74
N ASN A 453 8.56 1.44 12.03
CA ASN A 453 7.19 1.91 11.75
C ASN A 453 6.89 3.36 11.34
N SER A 454 7.39 4.42 12.00
CA SER A 454 6.97 5.80 11.64
C SER A 454 7.69 6.37 10.42
N SER A 455 8.82 5.77 10.03
CA SER A 455 9.70 6.29 8.97
C SER A 455 10.08 5.22 7.95
N ALA A 456 9.37 4.10 7.91
CA ALA A 456 9.60 3.04 6.92
C ALA A 456 9.43 3.55 5.47
N SER A 457 8.67 4.62 5.24
CA SER A 457 8.60 5.33 3.95
C SER A 457 9.94 5.97 3.51
N GLN A 458 10.87 6.19 4.43
CA GLN A 458 12.19 6.80 4.17
C GLN A 458 13.26 5.78 3.80
N ARG A 459 12.95 4.47 3.86
CA ARG A 459 13.87 3.40 3.45
C ARG A 459 14.39 3.61 2.02
N PRO A 460 15.59 3.09 1.69
CA PRO A 460 16.11 3.14 0.33
C PRO A 460 15.17 2.41 -0.63
N ILE A 461 14.87 3.04 -1.77
CA ILE A 461 14.08 2.41 -2.84
C ILE A 461 14.61 2.79 -4.22
N ILE A 462 14.22 2.01 -5.23
CA ILE A 462 14.26 2.45 -6.63
C ILE A 462 12.82 2.57 -7.13
N THR A 463 12.46 3.74 -7.66
CA THR A 463 11.20 3.92 -8.37
C THR A 463 11.44 3.74 -9.87
N VAL A 464 10.80 2.75 -10.47
CA VAL A 464 10.88 2.43 -11.90
C VAL A 464 9.59 2.87 -12.56
N THR A 465 9.68 3.63 -13.65
CA THR A 465 8.55 3.89 -14.53
C THR A 465 8.72 3.12 -15.84
N ALA A 466 7.64 2.48 -16.28
CA ALA A 466 7.63 1.65 -17.46
C ALA A 466 6.33 1.82 -18.24
N GLU A 467 6.38 1.55 -19.54
CA GLU A 467 5.20 1.55 -20.40
C GLU A 467 5.20 0.31 -21.31
N SER A 468 4.03 0.01 -21.84
CA SER A 468 3.85 -0.99 -22.90
C SER A 468 4.53 -0.49 -24.18
N GLY A 469 5.37 -1.33 -24.79
CA GLY A 469 6.18 -1.04 -25.97
C GLY A 469 6.58 -2.32 -26.71
N SER A 470 7.30 -2.19 -27.82
CA SER A 470 7.65 -3.30 -28.72
C SER A 470 8.86 -4.13 -28.26
N SER A 471 9.17 -4.19 -26.96
CA SER A 471 10.43 -4.79 -26.49
C SER A 471 10.50 -6.29 -26.79
N SER A 472 11.56 -6.68 -27.52
CA SER A 472 11.83 -8.05 -28.00
C SER A 472 12.61 -8.89 -26.99
N LEU A 473 12.35 -8.70 -25.69
CA LEU A 473 13.11 -9.38 -24.64
C LEU A 473 12.37 -10.64 -24.22
N THR A 474 13.04 -11.78 -24.39
CA THR A 474 12.52 -13.11 -24.04
C THR A 474 12.40 -13.27 -22.53
N GLU A 475 11.25 -13.76 -22.06
CA GLU A 475 11.04 -14.23 -20.69
C GLU A 475 12.21 -15.09 -20.21
N LYS A 476 12.78 -14.78 -19.04
CA LYS A 476 13.44 -15.82 -18.25
C LYS A 476 12.34 -16.73 -17.72
N SER A 477 12.46 -18.04 -17.98
CA SER A 477 11.62 -19.09 -17.40
C SER A 477 11.25 -18.77 -15.96
N LYS A 478 9.94 -18.57 -15.68
CA LYS A 478 9.38 -18.52 -14.32
C LYS A 478 9.93 -19.72 -13.53
N SER A 479 10.91 -19.49 -12.68
CA SER A 479 11.23 -20.47 -11.64
C SER A 479 10.09 -20.37 -10.61
N PRO A 480 9.59 -21.49 -10.07
CA PRO A 480 8.66 -21.44 -8.95
C PRO A 480 9.33 -20.58 -7.89
N GLY A 481 8.67 -19.49 -7.48
CA GLY A 481 9.24 -18.53 -6.54
C GLY A 481 9.89 -19.26 -5.39
N GLU A 482 11.22 -19.24 -5.35
CA GLU A 482 11.94 -19.62 -4.15
C GLU A 482 11.51 -18.56 -3.15
N LYS A 483 10.65 -18.96 -2.21
CA LYS A 483 10.30 -18.12 -1.08
C LYS A 483 11.62 -17.72 -0.44
N ILE A 484 12.07 -16.50 -0.70
CA ILE A 484 13.05 -15.86 0.15
C ILE A 484 12.41 -15.94 1.53
N PRO A 485 13.03 -16.62 2.50
CA PRO A 485 12.51 -16.57 3.86
C PRO A 485 12.48 -15.10 4.22
N LEU A 486 11.28 -14.53 4.32
CA LEU A 486 11.08 -13.45 5.25
C LEU A 486 11.59 -14.04 6.57
N GLY A 487 12.75 -13.58 7.05
CA GLY A 487 13.17 -13.86 8.41
C GLY A 487 11.98 -13.59 9.32
N ASP A 488 11.86 -14.35 10.40
CA ASP A 488 10.66 -14.50 11.25
C ASP A 488 10.06 -13.19 11.86
N ASP A 489 10.46 -12.00 11.41
CA ASP A 489 10.25 -10.70 12.03
C ASP A 489 8.97 -9.93 11.66
N ILE A 490 7.99 -10.53 10.98
CA ILE A 490 6.66 -9.89 10.79
C ILE A 490 5.56 -10.57 11.62
N ARG A 491 5.85 -11.67 12.31
CA ARG A 491 4.85 -12.36 13.16
C ARG A 491 4.83 -11.89 14.61
N ASP A 492 5.75 -11.02 15.01
CA ASP A 492 5.93 -10.63 16.42
C ASP A 492 5.67 -9.15 16.74
N GLY A 493 5.17 -8.38 15.77
CA GLY A 493 4.85 -6.96 15.94
C GLY A 493 3.74 -6.71 16.96
N MET A 494 4.00 -5.85 17.95
CA MET A 494 2.99 -5.31 18.85
C MET A 494 2.09 -4.31 18.10
N ILE A 495 0.77 -4.52 18.14
CA ILE A 495 -0.23 -3.53 17.77
C ILE A 495 -0.36 -2.54 18.91
N TYR A 496 -0.25 -1.25 18.58
CA TYR A 496 -0.46 -0.16 19.52
C TYR A 496 -1.80 0.52 19.22
N GLY A 497 -2.75 0.46 20.15
CA GLY A 497 -3.88 1.39 20.12
C GLY A 497 -3.40 2.73 20.65
N VAL A 498 -3.67 3.81 19.93
CA VAL A 498 -3.36 5.18 20.36
C VAL A 498 -4.65 5.98 20.55
N ASP A 499 -4.67 6.90 21.50
CA ASP A 499 -5.79 7.83 21.67
C ASP A 499 -5.79 8.94 20.61
N ALA A 500 -6.81 9.80 20.64
CA ALA A 500 -6.95 10.94 19.74
C ALA A 500 -5.80 11.97 19.80
N HIS A 501 -4.87 11.84 20.75
CA HIS A 501 -3.69 12.68 20.91
C HIS A 501 -2.39 11.95 20.55
N GLY A 502 -2.47 10.73 20.02
CA GLY A 502 -1.31 9.93 19.62
C GLY A 502 -0.61 9.20 20.77
N THR A 503 -1.24 9.11 21.95
CA THR A 503 -0.68 8.41 23.11
C THR A 503 -1.04 6.94 23.06
N VAL A 504 -0.08 6.03 23.22
CA VAL A 504 -0.33 4.58 23.26
C VAL A 504 -1.20 4.22 24.47
N VAL A 505 -2.41 3.75 24.21
CA VAL A 505 -3.42 3.32 25.20
C VAL A 505 -3.65 1.81 25.23
N SER A 506 -3.22 1.04 24.22
CA SER A 506 -3.25 -0.42 24.28
C SER A 506 -2.07 -1.06 23.55
N LYS A 507 -1.67 -2.25 24.01
CA LYS A 507 -0.62 -3.08 23.39
C LYS A 507 -1.16 -4.49 23.24
N LYS A 508 -1.26 -5.01 22.01
CA LYS A 508 -1.69 -6.39 21.76
C LYS A 508 -0.74 -7.05 20.75
N ARG A 509 -0.34 -8.28 21.01
CA ARG A 509 0.45 -9.10 20.07
C ARG A 509 -0.52 -9.78 19.11
N LEU A 510 -0.23 -9.79 17.82
CA LEU A 510 -0.88 -10.72 16.89
C LEU A 510 -0.55 -12.14 17.36
N GLN A 511 -1.57 -12.96 17.60
CA GLN A 511 -1.40 -14.40 17.80
C GLN A 511 -1.68 -15.11 16.49
#